data_AF-A0A373FRJ3-F1
#
_entry.id   AF-A0A373FRJ3-F1
#
_cell.length_a   1.000
_cell.length_b   1.000
_cell.length_c   1.000
_cell.angle_alpha   90.00
_cell.angle_beta   90.00
_cell.angle_gamma   90.00
#
_symmetry.space_group_name_H-M   'P 1'
#
loop_
_entity.id
_entity.type
_entity.pdbx_description
1 polymer ?
#
loop_
_entity_poly.entity_id
_entity_poly.type
_entity_poly.pdbx_seq_one_letter_code
_entity_poly.pdbx_strand_id
1 'polypeptide(L)'
;MNILTWNTQWCCGMDGKVSVQRIVHHALEMGETVGGLDVLCLQEVAVNYPALQGSPGDQLAELQALLPSWQIFFGASIDEFTAQGRQQFGNVIATRLPVLQVQHYPLPMPAEADMRCMQRMCSVVTVADEALGPVRIMTTHLEYFSSRQRMAQARALRALHMQACALADMPPKPASDGSPYQTKPHTHHAVLCGDFNFEPHEAEYAELSAPWGVNEGTELQAEQWLNSWSVLHGDAPQPATFRLADRTWGPEPGACDFIWVSRSLRQQVKAWTVDSATQASDHQPVMLTLG
;
A
#
# COMPACT_ATOMS: atom_id res chain seq x y z
N MET A 1 -2.30 -5.78 -15.66
CA MET A 1 -1.81 -4.87 -14.60
C MET A 1 -0.88 -5.59 -13.64
N ASN A 2 0.39 -5.18 -13.59
CA ASN A 2 1.40 -5.66 -12.65
C ASN A 2 1.66 -4.61 -11.56
N ILE A 3 1.46 -5.01 -10.30
CA ILE A 3 1.52 -4.13 -9.12
C ILE A 3 2.57 -4.67 -8.16
N LEU A 4 3.54 -3.84 -7.77
CA LEU A 4 4.55 -4.19 -6.77
C LEU A 4 4.39 -3.31 -5.54
N THR A 5 4.42 -3.91 -4.35
CA THR A 5 4.50 -3.20 -3.06
C THR A 5 5.80 -3.53 -2.35
N TRP A 6 6.40 -2.54 -1.68
CA TRP A 6 7.63 -2.73 -0.93
C TRP A 6 7.80 -1.68 0.18
N ASN A 7 7.92 -2.12 1.44
CA ASN A 7 8.48 -1.27 2.48
C ASN A 7 9.99 -1.15 2.20
N THR A 8 10.47 0.08 2.04
CA THR A 8 11.85 0.31 1.59
C THR A 8 12.80 0.68 2.72
N GLN A 9 12.32 0.83 3.95
CA GLN A 9 13.12 1.29 5.09
C GLN A 9 13.92 2.55 4.74
N TRP A 10 13.22 3.58 4.25
CA TRP A 10 13.82 4.79 3.68
C TRP A 10 14.97 4.47 2.71
N CYS A 11 14.77 3.48 1.84
CA CYS A 11 15.73 2.96 0.87
C CYS A 11 17.10 2.56 1.47
N CYS A 12 17.17 2.32 2.78
CA CYS A 12 18.36 1.87 3.49
C CYS A 12 18.44 0.35 3.44
N GLY A 13 19.46 -0.16 2.77
CA GLY A 13 19.67 -1.60 2.62
C GLY A 13 20.29 -2.20 3.86
N MET A 14 20.40 -3.53 3.87
CA MET A 14 21.09 -4.26 4.94
C MET A 14 22.61 -3.98 4.98
N ASP A 15 23.14 -3.33 3.94
CA ASP A 15 24.49 -2.77 3.90
C ASP A 15 24.61 -1.40 4.60
N GLY A 16 23.53 -0.88 5.17
CA GLY A 16 23.45 0.40 5.87
C GLY A 16 23.54 1.62 4.96
N LYS A 17 23.45 1.44 3.63
CA LYS A 17 23.52 2.51 2.64
C LYS A 17 22.14 2.82 2.09
N VAL A 18 21.81 4.12 2.01
CA VAL A 18 20.62 4.60 1.33
C VAL A 18 20.86 4.63 -0.18
N SER A 19 19.97 4.00 -0.95
CA SER A 19 19.99 4.06 -2.42
C SER A 19 18.59 3.90 -3.01
N VAL A 20 17.97 5.01 -3.39
CA VAL A 20 16.68 5.00 -4.11
C VAL A 20 16.82 4.30 -5.46
N GLN A 21 17.95 4.51 -6.13
CA GLN A 21 18.28 3.85 -7.40
C GLN A 21 18.24 2.32 -7.30
N ARG A 22 18.79 1.73 -6.23
CA ARG A 22 18.76 0.28 -6.01
C ARG A 22 17.32 -0.24 -5.90
N ILE A 23 16.47 0.46 -5.16
CA ILE A 23 15.04 0.10 -5.01
C ILE A 23 14.33 0.16 -6.36
N VAL A 24 14.47 1.27 -7.09
CA VAL A 24 13.81 1.45 -8.39
C VAL A 24 14.27 0.41 -9.40
N HIS A 25 15.58 0.21 -9.55
CA HIS A 25 16.12 -0.77 -10.49
C HIS A 25 15.59 -2.18 -10.17
N HIS A 26 15.63 -2.59 -8.91
CA HIS A 26 15.17 -3.92 -8.51
C HIS A 26 13.67 -4.12 -8.77
N ALA A 27 12.84 -3.12 -8.44
CA ALA A 27 11.40 -3.20 -8.70
C ALA A 27 11.08 -3.30 -10.21
N LEU A 28 11.81 -2.54 -11.05
CA LEU A 28 11.66 -2.61 -12.50
C LEU A 28 12.14 -3.96 -13.05
N GLU A 29 13.28 -4.47 -12.58
CA GLU A 29 13.79 -5.79 -12.95
C GLU A 29 12.79 -6.91 -12.62
N MET A 30 12.17 -6.87 -11.44
CA MET A 30 11.07 -7.79 -11.10
C MET A 30 9.90 -7.65 -12.09
N GLY A 31 9.49 -6.42 -12.41
CA GLY A 31 8.44 -6.15 -13.39
C GLY A 31 8.73 -6.72 -14.78
N GLU A 32 9.97 -6.58 -15.27
CA GLU A 32 10.37 -7.10 -16.59
C GLU A 32 10.18 -8.63 -16.71
N THR A 33 10.28 -9.38 -15.60
CA THR A 33 10.03 -10.83 -15.60
C THR A 33 8.60 -11.22 -15.99
N VAL A 34 7.66 -10.28 -15.87
CA VAL A 34 6.23 -10.45 -16.20
C VAL A 34 5.75 -9.48 -17.28
N GLY A 35 6.68 -8.91 -18.07
CA GLY A 35 6.38 -8.02 -19.20
C GLY A 35 6.26 -6.54 -18.87
N GLY A 36 6.72 -6.13 -17.68
CA GLY A 36 6.80 -4.73 -17.23
C GLY A 36 5.98 -4.45 -15.97
N LEU A 37 6.37 -3.42 -15.22
CA LEU A 37 5.65 -2.95 -14.04
C LEU A 37 4.72 -1.77 -14.38
N ASP A 38 3.48 -1.82 -13.91
CA ASP A 38 2.48 -0.76 -14.15
C ASP A 38 2.30 0.17 -12.95
N VAL A 39 2.42 -0.39 -11.74
CA VAL A 39 2.18 0.32 -10.47
C VAL A 39 3.24 -0.10 -9.44
N LEU A 40 3.86 0.89 -8.81
CA LEU A 40 4.83 0.73 -7.74
C LEU A 40 4.33 1.43 -6.47
N CYS A 41 4.14 0.67 -5.40
CA CYS A 41 3.71 1.15 -4.10
C CYS A 41 4.86 1.03 -3.10
N LEU A 42 5.36 2.15 -2.59
CA LEU A 42 6.46 2.16 -1.62
C LEU A 42 5.98 2.67 -0.27
N GLN A 43 6.46 2.05 0.80
CA GLN A 43 6.34 2.56 2.16
C GLN A 43 7.70 3.07 2.65
N GLU A 44 7.64 3.95 3.67
CA GLU A 44 8.80 4.53 4.33
C GLU A 44 9.66 5.46 3.47
N VAL A 45 9.04 6.19 2.54
CA VAL A 45 9.76 7.20 1.74
C VAL A 45 9.98 8.45 2.58
N ALA A 46 11.24 8.87 2.70
CA ALA A 46 11.67 9.98 3.54
C ALA A 46 12.14 11.20 2.75
N VAL A 47 11.79 12.39 3.23
CA VAL A 47 12.31 13.68 2.77
C VAL A 47 12.88 14.42 3.97
N ASN A 48 14.17 14.75 3.89
CA ASN A 48 14.89 15.56 4.87
C ASN A 48 14.94 14.94 6.28
N TYR A 49 15.34 13.66 6.38
CA TYR A 49 15.55 12.95 7.66
C TYR A 49 17.03 12.60 7.90
N PRO A 50 17.92 13.59 8.10
CA PRO A 50 19.37 13.37 8.14
C PRO A 50 19.85 12.49 9.32
N ALA A 51 19.03 12.36 10.37
CA ALA A 51 19.33 11.55 11.55
C ALA A 51 19.03 10.05 11.35
N LEU A 52 18.29 9.66 10.31
CA LEU A 52 18.11 8.25 9.97
C LEU A 52 19.43 7.65 9.49
N GLN A 53 19.59 6.34 9.68
CA GLN A 53 20.78 5.62 9.24
C GLN A 53 21.02 5.83 7.73
N GLY A 54 22.27 6.12 7.38
CA GLY A 54 22.65 6.42 6.00
C GLY A 54 22.28 7.83 5.52
N SER A 55 21.67 8.66 6.38
CA SER A 55 21.33 10.07 6.14
C SER A 55 20.59 10.30 4.82
N PRO A 56 19.35 9.78 4.68
CA PRO A 56 18.57 9.91 3.45
C PRO A 56 18.34 11.36 3.04
N GLY A 57 18.42 11.62 1.74
CA GLY A 57 18.17 12.92 1.12
C GLY A 57 16.68 13.19 0.86
N ASP A 58 16.38 13.72 -0.32
CA ASP A 58 15.01 13.89 -0.82
C ASP A 58 14.65 12.71 -1.73
N GLN A 59 14.13 11.65 -1.12
CA GLN A 59 13.84 10.42 -1.85
C GLN A 59 12.71 10.60 -2.86
N LEU A 60 11.80 11.55 -2.63
CA LEU A 60 10.75 11.86 -3.59
C LEU A 60 11.35 12.46 -4.87
N ALA A 61 12.26 13.42 -4.74
CA ALA A 61 12.96 14.00 -5.88
C ALA A 61 13.82 12.96 -6.62
N GLU A 62 14.50 12.07 -5.91
CA GLU A 62 15.26 10.97 -6.51
C GLU A 62 14.36 9.99 -7.27
N LEU A 63 13.21 9.60 -6.69
CA LEU A 63 12.21 8.75 -7.36
C LEU A 63 11.70 9.39 -8.65
N GLN A 64 11.39 10.69 -8.63
CA GLN A 64 10.93 11.43 -9.82
C GLN A 64 12.00 11.47 -10.92
N ALA A 65 13.27 11.63 -10.55
CA ALA A 65 14.38 11.60 -11.50
C ALA A 65 14.61 10.21 -12.12
N LEU A 66 14.42 9.15 -11.34
CA LEU A 66 14.63 7.76 -11.77
C LEU A 66 13.46 7.18 -12.57
N LEU A 67 12.25 7.73 -12.39
CA LEU A 67 11.03 7.27 -13.05
C LEU A 67 10.38 8.39 -13.91
N PRO A 68 11.09 8.98 -14.90
CA PRO A 68 10.63 10.17 -15.61
C PRO A 68 9.39 9.96 -16.48
N SER A 69 9.02 8.70 -16.77
CA SER A 69 7.81 8.35 -17.52
C SER A 69 6.64 7.90 -16.62
N TRP A 70 6.81 8.00 -15.31
CA TRP A 70 5.80 7.62 -14.33
C TRP A 70 5.22 8.86 -13.67
N GLN A 71 3.95 8.79 -13.29
CA GLN A 71 3.32 9.74 -12.40
C GLN A 71 3.55 9.26 -10.96
N ILE A 72 3.98 10.15 -10.07
CA ILE A 72 4.33 9.83 -8.68
C ILE A 72 3.48 10.63 -7.72
N PHE A 73 2.81 9.94 -6.80
CA PHE A 73 1.94 10.54 -5.79
C PHE A 73 2.45 10.18 -4.39
N PHE A 74 2.84 11.20 -3.64
CA PHE A 74 3.38 11.04 -2.29
C PHE A 74 2.33 11.45 -1.25
N GLY A 75 1.94 10.49 -0.43
CA GLY A 75 1.14 10.72 0.76
C GLY A 75 2.01 10.79 1.99
N ALA A 76 2.35 12.01 2.41
CA ALA A 76 3.13 12.27 3.62
C ALA A 76 2.28 12.05 4.88
N SER A 77 2.47 10.92 5.57
CA SER A 77 1.79 10.64 6.85
C SER A 77 2.35 11.49 7.98
N ILE A 78 3.62 11.86 7.86
CA ILE A 78 4.28 12.90 8.65
C ILE A 78 4.61 14.04 7.68
N ASP A 79 4.22 15.26 8.02
CA ASP A 79 4.54 16.48 7.28
C ASP A 79 4.72 17.63 8.28
N GLU A 80 5.95 17.81 8.74
CA GLU A 80 6.29 18.64 9.89
C GLU A 80 7.30 19.72 9.51
N PHE A 81 7.23 20.86 10.20
CA PHE A 81 8.16 21.98 10.04
C PHE A 81 9.07 22.03 11.26
N THR A 82 10.31 21.58 11.10
CA THR A 82 11.30 21.46 12.18
C THR A 82 12.41 22.51 12.05
N ALA A 83 13.31 22.55 13.05
CA ALA A 83 14.50 23.39 12.96
C ALA A 83 15.44 22.98 11.80
N GLN A 84 15.33 21.74 11.32
CA GLN A 84 16.06 21.20 10.17
C GLN A 84 15.33 21.45 8.84
N GLY A 85 14.18 22.13 8.86
CA GLY A 85 13.32 22.36 7.71
C GLY A 85 12.09 21.45 7.68
N ARG A 86 11.39 21.43 6.54
CA ARG A 86 10.24 20.54 6.34
C ARG A 86 10.72 19.09 6.30
N GLN A 87 10.13 18.22 7.10
CA GLN A 87 10.40 16.78 7.12
C GLN A 87 9.13 16.04 6.71
N GLN A 88 9.25 15.10 5.77
CA GLN A 88 8.10 14.33 5.30
C GLN A 88 8.40 12.85 5.24
N PHE A 89 7.46 12.03 5.70
CA PHE A 89 7.60 10.58 5.70
C PHE A 89 6.27 9.95 5.33
N GLY A 90 6.26 8.92 4.50
CA GLY A 90 5.01 8.26 4.14
C GLY A 90 5.10 7.32 2.97
N ASN A 91 3.99 7.25 2.22
CA ASN A 91 3.80 6.25 1.17
C ASN A 91 3.83 6.89 -0.22
N VAL A 92 4.35 6.17 -1.20
CA VAL A 92 4.33 6.56 -2.61
C VAL A 92 3.50 5.56 -3.42
N ILE A 93 2.68 6.08 -4.33
CA ILE A 93 2.18 5.32 -5.49
C ILE A 93 2.77 5.96 -6.74
N ALA A 94 3.56 5.21 -7.48
CA ALA A 94 4.01 5.56 -8.82
C ALA A 94 3.29 4.69 -9.86
N THR A 95 2.85 5.26 -10.98
CA THR A 95 2.21 4.48 -12.05
C THR A 95 2.42 5.06 -13.44
N ARG A 96 2.38 4.20 -14.45
CA ARG A 96 2.37 4.55 -15.88
C ARG A 96 0.96 4.60 -16.47
N LEU A 97 -0.04 4.13 -15.73
CA LEU A 97 -1.43 4.08 -16.18
C LEU A 97 -2.06 5.47 -16.13
N PRO A 98 -3.11 5.74 -16.94
CA PRO A 98 -3.89 6.95 -16.82
C PRO A 98 -4.49 7.08 -15.42
N VAL A 99 -4.27 8.23 -14.77
CA VAL A 99 -4.75 8.50 -13.41
C VAL A 99 -6.04 9.29 -13.47
N LEU A 100 -7.06 8.82 -12.75
CA LEU A 100 -8.38 9.44 -12.72
C LEU A 100 -8.63 10.24 -11.43
N GLN A 101 -8.07 9.80 -10.30
CA GLN A 101 -8.27 10.46 -9.01
C GLN A 101 -7.15 10.11 -8.02
N VAL A 102 -6.81 11.06 -7.14
CA VAL A 102 -5.84 10.87 -6.05
C VAL A 102 -6.47 11.35 -4.74
N GLN A 103 -6.33 10.56 -3.68
CA GLN A 103 -6.83 10.88 -2.33
C GLN A 103 -5.87 10.33 -1.29
N HIS A 104 -5.67 11.07 -0.19
CA HIS A 104 -4.87 10.64 0.95
C HIS A 104 -5.73 10.71 2.22
N TYR A 105 -5.78 9.61 2.95
CA TYR A 105 -6.61 9.45 4.14
C TYR A 105 -5.73 9.22 5.36
N PRO A 106 -5.59 10.20 6.27
CA PRO A 106 -5.03 9.95 7.59
C PRO A 106 -5.82 8.83 8.27
N LEU A 107 -5.12 7.80 8.76
CA LEU A 107 -5.76 6.70 9.48
C LEU A 107 -5.88 7.03 10.96
N PRO A 108 -6.84 6.43 11.69
CA PRO A 108 -7.01 6.68 13.12
C PRO A 108 -5.74 6.39 13.93
N MET A 109 -5.48 7.28 14.89
CA MET A 109 -4.36 7.18 15.84
C MET A 109 -4.91 7.35 17.27
N PRO A 110 -5.73 6.40 17.77
CA PRO A 110 -6.26 6.50 19.13
C PRO A 110 -5.13 6.58 20.16
N ALA A 111 -5.27 7.50 21.11
CA ALA A 111 -4.29 7.71 22.17
C ALA A 111 -4.08 6.43 23.00
N GLU A 112 -2.82 6.13 23.28
CA GLU A 112 -2.37 5.05 24.15
C GLU A 112 -1.13 5.52 24.90
N ALA A 113 -1.15 5.41 26.23
CA ALA A 113 -0.05 5.89 27.07
C ALA A 113 1.20 5.04 26.88
N ASP A 114 2.37 5.67 27.04
CA ASP A 114 3.69 5.01 27.06
C ASP A 114 4.09 4.25 25.78
N MET A 115 3.42 4.54 24.66
CA MET A 115 3.67 3.87 23.37
C MET A 115 4.25 4.84 22.34
N ARG A 116 5.35 4.43 21.69
CA ARG A 116 5.85 5.08 20.48
C ARG A 116 4.82 4.89 19.37
N CYS A 117 4.47 5.95 18.66
CA CYS A 117 3.55 5.90 17.54
C CYS A 117 3.83 7.07 16.59
N MET A 118 3.29 6.98 15.38
CA MET A 118 3.28 8.08 14.42
C MET A 118 1.99 8.06 13.61
N GLN A 119 1.62 9.20 13.05
CA GLN A 119 0.47 9.28 12.16
C GLN A 119 0.69 8.35 10.95
N ARG A 120 -0.31 7.51 10.66
CA ARG A 120 -0.35 6.61 9.51
C ARG A 120 -1.35 7.10 8.47
N MET A 121 -1.23 6.65 7.23
CA MET A 121 -2.21 6.99 6.19
C MET A 121 -2.46 5.86 5.19
N CYS A 122 -3.56 5.98 4.46
CA CYS A 122 -3.82 5.26 3.22
C CYS A 122 -3.81 6.25 2.05
N SER A 123 -2.92 6.03 1.08
CA SER A 123 -2.92 6.76 -0.18
C SER A 123 -3.70 5.96 -1.22
N VAL A 124 -4.56 6.62 -1.98
CA VAL A 124 -5.45 6.01 -2.97
C VAL A 124 -5.28 6.73 -4.31
N VAL A 125 -4.88 5.98 -5.34
CA VAL A 125 -4.83 6.45 -6.72
C VAL A 125 -5.76 5.57 -7.55
N THR A 126 -6.81 6.17 -8.11
CA THR A 126 -7.69 5.50 -9.06
C THR A 126 -7.06 5.59 -10.44
N VAL A 127 -6.70 4.45 -11.02
CA VAL A 127 -6.13 4.33 -12.37
C VAL A 127 -7.17 3.76 -13.34
N ALA A 128 -7.03 4.06 -14.63
CA ALA A 128 -7.78 3.40 -15.69
C ALA A 128 -6.93 2.26 -16.28
N ASP A 129 -7.42 1.04 -16.18
CA ASP A 129 -6.88 -0.12 -16.87
C ASP A 129 -7.71 -0.41 -18.13
N GLU A 130 -7.05 -0.84 -19.21
CA GLU A 130 -7.74 -1.11 -20.48
C GLU A 130 -8.71 -2.29 -20.40
N ALA A 131 -8.39 -3.32 -19.60
CA ALA A 131 -9.20 -4.52 -19.46
C ALA A 131 -10.13 -4.46 -18.25
N LEU A 132 -9.66 -3.91 -17.13
CA LEU A 132 -10.39 -3.87 -15.87
C LEU A 132 -11.23 -2.60 -15.67
N GLY A 133 -10.99 -1.55 -16.47
CA GLY A 133 -11.58 -0.23 -16.25
C GLY A 133 -10.98 0.47 -15.03
N PRO A 134 -11.74 1.31 -14.30
CA PRO A 134 -11.23 2.01 -13.13
C PRO A 134 -10.88 1.06 -11.98
N VAL A 135 -9.67 1.15 -11.44
CA VAL A 135 -9.18 0.39 -10.28
C VAL A 135 -8.60 1.34 -9.25
N ARG A 136 -9.00 1.21 -7.99
CA ARG A 136 -8.39 1.92 -6.87
C ARG A 136 -7.14 1.19 -6.40
N ILE A 137 -5.96 1.79 -6.59
CA ILE A 137 -4.71 1.34 -5.98
C ILE A 137 -4.58 2.03 -4.63
N MET A 138 -4.55 1.25 -3.55
CA MET A 138 -4.45 1.72 -2.18
C MET A 138 -3.12 1.23 -1.59
N THR A 139 -2.31 2.13 -1.05
CA THR A 139 -1.08 1.80 -0.33
C THR A 139 -1.12 2.33 1.11
N THR A 140 -0.65 1.53 2.05
CA THR A 140 -0.62 1.90 3.48
C THR A 140 0.62 1.35 4.19
N HIS A 141 0.90 1.91 5.36
CA HIS A 141 1.87 1.38 6.32
C HIS A 141 1.25 1.54 7.70
N LEU A 142 0.82 0.43 8.31
CA LEU A 142 0.10 0.45 9.58
C LEU A 142 1.03 0.58 10.79
N GLU A 143 0.45 0.88 11.95
CA GLU A 143 1.20 1.08 13.19
C GLU A 143 1.87 -0.21 13.68
N TYR A 144 3.15 -0.10 14.03
CA TYR A 144 3.97 -1.22 14.48
C TYR A 144 3.79 -1.49 15.98
N PHE A 145 3.92 -0.47 16.83
CA PHE A 145 4.03 -0.68 18.27
C PHE A 145 2.67 -0.94 18.94
N SER A 146 1.61 -0.27 18.47
CA SER A 146 0.29 -0.31 19.11
C SER A 146 -0.70 -1.15 18.31
N SER A 147 -1.07 -2.32 18.85
CA SER A 147 -2.17 -3.14 18.30
C SER A 147 -3.52 -2.41 18.36
N ARG A 148 -3.74 -1.56 19.37
CA ARG A 148 -4.94 -0.72 19.47
C ARG A 148 -5.06 0.23 18.29
N GLN A 149 -3.98 0.94 17.96
CA GLN A 149 -3.95 1.83 16.80
C GLN A 149 -4.06 1.03 15.50
N ARG A 150 -3.27 -0.04 15.34
CA ARG A 150 -3.28 -0.89 14.15
C ARG A 150 -4.66 -1.48 13.87
N MET A 151 -5.38 -1.96 14.89
CA MET A 151 -6.76 -2.42 14.77
C MET A 151 -7.73 -1.32 14.32
N ALA A 152 -7.62 -0.11 14.88
CA ALA A 152 -8.43 1.03 14.45
C ALA A 152 -8.15 1.42 12.98
N GLN A 153 -6.91 1.25 12.54
CA GLN A 153 -6.49 1.50 11.16
C GLN A 153 -7.01 0.42 10.19
N ALA A 154 -6.95 -0.86 10.56
CA ALA A 154 -7.54 -1.96 9.78
C ALA A 154 -9.04 -1.75 9.55
N ARG A 155 -9.78 -1.34 10.60
CA ARG A 155 -11.21 -0.98 10.50
C ARG A 155 -11.45 0.22 9.59
N ALA A 156 -10.60 1.23 9.64
CA ALA A 156 -10.72 2.39 8.76
C ALA A 156 -10.50 2.02 7.28
N LEU A 157 -9.53 1.15 6.97
CA LEU A 157 -9.30 0.64 5.61
C LEU A 157 -10.51 -0.14 5.08
N ARG A 158 -11.12 -0.98 5.93
CA ARG A 158 -12.38 -1.67 5.62
C ARG A 158 -13.51 -0.67 5.32
N ALA A 159 -13.70 0.32 6.18
CA ALA A 159 -14.73 1.35 5.99
C ALA A 159 -14.52 2.17 4.70
N LEU A 160 -13.27 2.50 4.34
CA LEU A 160 -12.95 3.17 3.09
C LEU A 160 -13.35 2.34 1.85
N HIS A 161 -13.16 1.01 1.90
CA HIS A 161 -13.59 0.15 0.80
C HIS A 161 -15.12 0.08 0.71
N MET A 162 -15.80 -0.10 1.85
CA MET A 162 -17.26 -0.13 1.94
C MET A 162 -17.90 1.15 1.41
N GLN A 163 -17.42 2.32 1.82
CA GLN A 163 -17.93 3.61 1.37
C GLN A 163 -17.83 3.76 -0.15
N ALA A 164 -16.71 3.34 -0.73
CA ALA A 164 -16.50 3.46 -2.16
C ALA A 164 -17.30 2.43 -2.98
N CYS A 165 -17.54 1.22 -2.44
CA CYS A 165 -18.49 0.28 -3.04
C CYS A 165 -19.93 0.83 -2.98
N ALA A 166 -20.34 1.43 -1.86
CA ALA A 166 -21.64 2.10 -1.77
C ALA A 166 -21.79 3.23 -2.81
N LEU A 167 -20.73 4.02 -3.05
CA LEU A 167 -20.72 5.04 -4.11
C LEU A 167 -20.75 4.44 -5.53
N ALA A 168 -20.25 3.22 -5.73
CA ALA A 168 -20.32 2.55 -7.03
C ALA A 168 -21.72 1.96 -7.28
N ASP A 169 -22.35 1.40 -6.26
CA ASP A 169 -23.72 0.88 -6.33
C ASP A 169 -24.79 1.99 -6.40
N MET A 170 -24.54 3.11 -5.72
CA MET A 170 -25.43 4.28 -5.66
C MET A 170 -24.66 5.55 -6.02
N PRO A 171 -24.30 5.75 -7.31
CA PRO A 171 -23.50 6.89 -7.72
C PRO A 171 -24.23 8.22 -7.51
N PRO A 172 -23.50 9.31 -7.21
CA PRO A 172 -24.06 10.65 -7.17
C PRO A 172 -24.75 11.03 -8.49
N LYS A 173 -25.61 12.05 -8.44
CA LYS A 173 -26.28 12.59 -9.64
C LYS A 173 -25.22 12.98 -10.69
N PRO A 174 -25.33 12.51 -11.94
CA PRO A 174 -24.39 12.87 -12.98
C PRO A 174 -24.33 14.38 -13.22
N ALA A 175 -23.11 14.88 -13.38
CA ALA A 175 -22.80 16.25 -13.78
C ALA A 175 -21.62 16.27 -14.76
N SER A 176 -21.63 17.20 -15.69
CA SER A 176 -20.59 17.38 -16.73
C SER A 176 -20.27 18.87 -16.93
N ASP A 177 -20.38 19.65 -15.86
CA ASP A 177 -20.27 21.12 -15.87
C ASP A 177 -18.83 21.62 -15.67
N GLY A 178 -17.84 20.71 -15.60
CA GLY A 178 -16.44 21.04 -15.36
C GLY A 178 -16.12 21.47 -13.93
N SER A 179 -17.11 21.47 -13.03
CA SER A 179 -16.92 21.83 -11.63
C SER A 179 -16.39 20.65 -10.80
N PRO A 180 -15.97 20.87 -9.53
CA PRO A 180 -15.65 19.78 -8.61
C PRO A 180 -16.79 18.77 -8.35
N TYR A 181 -18.04 19.11 -8.73
CA TYR A 181 -19.22 18.24 -8.67
C TYR A 181 -19.40 17.36 -9.91
N GLN A 182 -18.58 17.54 -10.96
CA GLN A 182 -18.63 16.69 -12.14
C GLN A 182 -18.49 15.21 -11.78
N THR A 183 -19.06 14.36 -12.62
CA THR A 183 -19.07 12.91 -12.45
C THR A 183 -17.65 12.38 -12.29
N LYS A 184 -17.46 11.51 -11.30
CA LYS A 184 -16.17 10.84 -11.00
C LYS A 184 -16.32 9.34 -11.21
N PRO A 185 -15.25 8.63 -11.56
CA PRO A 185 -15.29 7.18 -11.61
C PRO A 185 -15.53 6.61 -10.20
N HIS A 186 -16.52 5.73 -10.07
CA HIS A 186 -16.76 4.93 -8.89
C HIS A 186 -16.64 3.45 -9.29
N THR A 187 -15.94 2.65 -8.47
CA THR A 187 -15.59 1.27 -8.82
C THR A 187 -15.53 0.37 -7.59
N HIS A 188 -15.98 -0.86 -7.77
CA HIS A 188 -15.77 -1.95 -6.82
C HIS A 188 -14.35 -2.51 -6.90
N HIS A 189 -13.59 -2.24 -7.96
CA HIS A 189 -12.24 -2.76 -8.15
C HIS A 189 -11.26 -1.99 -7.28
N ALA A 190 -10.65 -2.69 -6.33
CA ALA A 190 -9.64 -2.11 -5.47
C ALA A 190 -8.55 -3.14 -5.15
N VAL A 191 -7.32 -2.64 -5.07
CA VAL A 191 -6.15 -3.34 -4.55
C VAL A 191 -5.68 -2.55 -3.34
N LEU A 192 -5.50 -3.21 -2.21
CA LEU A 192 -4.96 -2.61 -0.99
C LEU A 192 -3.66 -3.33 -0.63
N CYS A 193 -2.55 -2.60 -0.59
CA CYS A 193 -1.23 -3.18 -0.40
C CYS A 193 -0.34 -2.36 0.52
N GLY A 194 0.76 -2.96 0.95
CA GLY A 194 1.78 -2.32 1.79
C GLY A 194 2.13 -3.17 2.99
N ASP A 195 2.77 -2.52 3.97
CA ASP A 195 3.18 -3.13 5.22
C ASP A 195 2.10 -2.95 6.29
N PHE A 196 1.52 -4.06 6.72
CA PHE A 196 0.43 -4.07 7.67
C PHE A 196 0.89 -4.20 9.11
N ASN A 197 2.18 -4.47 9.35
CA ASN A 197 2.74 -4.71 10.69
C ASN A 197 1.93 -5.72 11.53
N PHE A 198 1.21 -6.62 10.87
CA PHE A 198 0.58 -7.78 11.48
C PHE A 198 0.81 -9.01 10.62
N GLU A 199 0.76 -10.18 11.22
CA GLU A 199 0.86 -11.48 10.57
C GLU A 199 -0.52 -12.16 10.39
N PRO A 200 -0.64 -13.21 9.55
CA PRO A 200 -1.93 -13.85 9.27
C PRO A 200 -2.67 -14.43 10.48
N HIS A 201 -1.96 -14.68 11.58
CA HIS A 201 -2.53 -15.22 12.81
C HIS A 201 -3.03 -14.14 13.79
N GLU A 202 -2.79 -12.86 13.52
CA GLU A 202 -3.19 -11.75 14.37
C GLU A 202 -4.63 -11.29 14.09
N ALA A 203 -5.24 -10.62 15.07
CA ALA A 203 -6.66 -10.27 15.05
C ALA A 203 -7.00 -9.26 13.93
N GLU A 204 -6.07 -8.38 13.60
CA GLU A 204 -6.19 -7.35 12.57
C GLU A 204 -6.33 -7.95 11.17
N TYR A 205 -5.65 -9.08 10.90
CA TYR A 205 -5.83 -9.82 9.65
C TYR A 205 -7.27 -10.32 9.52
N ALA A 206 -7.80 -10.93 10.59
CA ALA A 206 -9.16 -11.43 10.62
C ALA A 206 -10.20 -10.31 10.49
N GLU A 207 -9.99 -9.17 11.16
CA GLU A 207 -10.85 -7.99 11.05
C GLU A 207 -10.88 -7.44 9.61
N LEU A 208 -9.71 -7.28 8.98
CA LEU A 208 -9.62 -6.72 7.64
C LEU A 208 -10.28 -7.63 6.59
N SER A 209 -10.11 -8.95 6.73
CA SER A 209 -10.58 -9.97 5.78
C SER A 209 -12.00 -10.50 6.03
N ALA A 210 -12.64 -10.10 7.14
CA ALA A 210 -13.99 -10.55 7.47
C ALA A 210 -15.00 -10.23 6.36
N PRO A 211 -15.97 -11.10 6.06
CA PRO A 211 -17.10 -10.74 5.21
C PRO A 211 -17.85 -9.52 5.75
N TRP A 212 -18.36 -8.65 4.88
CA TRP A 212 -19.24 -7.57 5.30
C TRP A 212 -20.54 -8.13 5.88
N GLY A 213 -20.87 -7.71 7.10
CA GLY A 213 -22.10 -8.13 7.77
C GLY A 213 -23.30 -7.28 7.37
N VAL A 214 -24.51 -7.86 7.36
CA VAL A 214 -25.78 -7.15 7.12
C VAL A 214 -25.97 -5.95 8.08
N ASN A 215 -25.39 -6.02 9.29
CA ASN A 215 -25.47 -4.97 10.32
C ASN A 215 -24.40 -3.88 10.19
N GLU A 216 -23.49 -3.95 9.22
CA GLU A 216 -22.52 -2.88 8.94
C GLU A 216 -23.10 -1.80 8.00
N GLY A 217 -24.43 -1.67 7.97
CA GLY A 217 -25.15 -0.60 7.28
C GLY A 217 -25.23 -0.75 5.76
N THR A 218 -25.11 -1.97 5.24
CA THR A 218 -25.05 -2.22 3.80
C THR A 218 -26.17 -3.16 3.35
N GLU A 219 -27.08 -2.66 2.51
CA GLU A 219 -27.88 -3.50 1.59
C GLU A 219 -27.03 -4.00 0.40
N LEU A 220 -25.71 -3.79 0.47
CA LEU A 220 -24.75 -4.12 -0.58
C LEU A 220 -24.56 -5.63 -0.68
N GLN A 221 -24.07 -6.09 -1.84
CA GLN A 221 -23.65 -7.48 -1.99
C GLN A 221 -22.54 -7.82 -0.99
N ALA A 222 -22.53 -9.06 -0.52
CA ALA A 222 -21.46 -9.56 0.34
C ALA A 222 -20.09 -9.35 -0.33
N GLU A 223 -19.19 -8.66 0.35
CA GLU A 223 -17.87 -8.27 -0.17
C GLU A 223 -16.87 -8.31 0.99
N GLN A 224 -15.58 -8.42 0.67
CA GLN A 224 -14.50 -8.58 1.63
C GLN A 224 -13.15 -8.37 0.95
N TRP A 225 -12.15 -7.99 1.74
CA TRP A 225 -10.76 -8.07 1.26
C TRP A 225 -10.32 -9.53 1.15
N LEU A 226 -9.80 -9.90 -0.01
CA LEU A 226 -9.21 -11.21 -0.27
C LEU A 226 -7.70 -11.07 -0.31
N ASN A 227 -6.98 -11.84 0.49
CA ASN A 227 -5.53 -11.95 0.33
C ASN A 227 -5.25 -12.61 -1.04
N SER A 228 -4.54 -11.91 -1.93
CA SER A 228 -4.25 -12.40 -3.28
C SER A 228 -3.40 -13.68 -3.31
N TRP A 229 -2.53 -13.89 -2.32
CA TRP A 229 -1.82 -15.16 -2.14
C TRP A 229 -2.80 -16.30 -1.90
N SER A 230 -3.72 -16.15 -0.95
CA SER A 230 -4.73 -17.17 -0.64
C SER A 230 -5.70 -17.43 -1.79
N VAL A 231 -5.94 -16.43 -2.66
CA VAL A 231 -6.74 -16.64 -3.89
C VAL A 231 -6.06 -17.65 -4.83
N LEU A 232 -4.73 -17.64 -4.93
CA LEU A 232 -3.95 -18.52 -5.80
C LEU A 232 -3.58 -19.85 -5.13
N HIS A 233 -3.30 -19.82 -3.82
CA HIS A 233 -2.64 -20.91 -3.11
C HIS A 233 -3.48 -21.52 -1.98
N GLY A 234 -4.72 -21.05 -1.79
CA GLY A 234 -5.63 -21.56 -0.76
C GLY A 234 -5.07 -21.32 0.65
N ASP A 235 -5.01 -22.39 1.45
CA ASP A 235 -4.58 -22.35 2.85
C ASP A 235 -3.05 -22.40 3.02
N ALA A 236 -2.28 -22.42 1.93
CA ALA A 236 -0.82 -22.38 2.02
C ALA A 236 -0.38 -21.06 2.68
N PRO A 237 0.57 -21.10 3.64
CA PRO A 237 1.07 -19.88 4.26
C PRO A 237 1.77 -19.00 3.22
N GLN A 238 1.52 -17.68 3.28
CA GLN A 238 2.26 -16.72 2.47
C GLN A 238 3.75 -16.75 2.85
N PRO A 239 4.68 -16.65 1.87
CA PRO A 239 6.09 -16.47 2.17
C PRO A 239 6.33 -15.27 3.08
N ALA A 240 7.31 -15.40 3.97
CA ALA A 240 7.73 -14.29 4.81
C ALA A 240 8.25 -13.12 3.97
N THR A 241 7.97 -11.91 4.43
CA THR A 241 8.40 -10.65 3.81
C THR A 241 9.20 -9.78 4.77
N PHE A 242 9.22 -10.11 6.06
CA PHE A 242 9.95 -9.36 7.08
C PHE A 242 10.72 -10.29 8.00
N ARG A 243 11.81 -9.76 8.56
CA ARG A 243 12.77 -10.48 9.40
C ARG A 243 13.39 -11.68 8.68
N LEU A 244 13.76 -11.58 7.40
CA LEU A 244 14.50 -12.66 6.72
C LEU A 244 16.00 -12.52 6.97
N ALA A 245 16.56 -11.34 6.67
CA ALA A 245 17.97 -11.01 6.85
C ALA A 245 18.23 -10.36 8.22
N ASP A 246 17.42 -9.38 8.62
CA ASP A 246 17.52 -8.70 9.92
C ASP A 246 16.62 -9.37 10.97
N ARG A 247 17.19 -9.78 12.11
CA ARG A 247 16.47 -10.41 13.22
C ARG A 247 16.29 -9.49 14.43
N THR A 248 16.66 -8.22 14.31
CA THR A 248 16.55 -7.22 15.39
C THR A 248 15.13 -7.11 15.94
N TRP A 249 14.13 -7.30 15.08
CA TRP A 249 12.70 -7.13 15.38
C TRP A 249 11.98 -8.43 15.73
N GLY A 250 12.71 -9.54 15.84
CA GLY A 250 12.16 -10.84 16.24
C GLY A 250 12.94 -12.02 15.64
N PRO A 251 12.89 -13.18 16.31
CA PRO A 251 13.66 -14.35 15.90
C PRO A 251 13.11 -14.99 14.61
N GLU A 252 11.80 -15.00 14.41
CA GLU A 252 11.15 -15.75 13.33
C GLU A 252 10.77 -14.86 12.14
N PRO A 253 10.99 -15.30 10.88
CA PRO A 253 10.53 -14.55 9.72
C PRO A 253 9.00 -14.57 9.65
N GLY A 254 8.38 -13.46 9.25
CA GLY A 254 6.92 -13.31 9.18
C GLY A 254 6.46 -12.67 7.88
N ALA A 255 5.21 -12.90 7.50
CA ALA A 255 4.56 -12.20 6.41
C ALA A 255 3.76 -11.01 6.99
N CYS A 256 4.11 -9.79 6.62
CA CYS A 256 3.36 -8.59 7.00
C CYS A 256 3.13 -7.63 5.83
N ASP A 257 3.79 -7.86 4.69
CA ASP A 257 3.54 -7.16 3.44
C ASP A 257 2.50 -7.96 2.64
N PHE A 258 1.33 -7.36 2.44
CA PHE A 258 0.20 -8.03 1.80
C PHE A 258 -0.26 -7.27 0.57
N ILE A 259 -0.86 -8.00 -0.37
CA ILE A 259 -1.68 -7.42 -1.44
C ILE A 259 -3.08 -8.03 -1.34
N TRP A 260 -4.02 -7.23 -0.88
CA TRP A 260 -5.43 -7.54 -0.80
C TRP A 260 -6.13 -7.08 -2.08
N VAL A 261 -7.08 -7.87 -2.55
CA VAL A 261 -7.94 -7.54 -3.69
C VAL A 261 -9.40 -7.55 -3.27
N SER A 262 -10.20 -6.66 -3.85
CA SER A 262 -11.66 -6.73 -3.74
C SER A 262 -12.18 -8.04 -4.35
N ARG A 263 -13.34 -8.53 -3.90
CA ARG A 263 -14.00 -9.71 -4.48
C ARG A 263 -14.25 -9.55 -5.97
N SER A 264 -14.57 -8.34 -6.42
CA SER A 264 -14.74 -7.99 -7.83
C SER A 264 -13.49 -8.24 -8.70
N LEU A 265 -12.30 -8.31 -8.10
CA LEU A 265 -11.03 -8.63 -8.78
C LEU A 265 -10.58 -10.08 -8.58
N ARG A 266 -11.32 -10.91 -7.84
CA ARG A 266 -10.92 -12.29 -7.50
C ARG A 266 -10.50 -13.12 -8.71
N GLN A 267 -11.28 -13.07 -9.80
CA GLN A 267 -11.02 -13.86 -11.01
C GLN A 267 -9.86 -13.29 -11.86
N GLN A 268 -9.43 -12.08 -11.56
CA GLN A 268 -8.38 -11.36 -12.25
C GLN A 268 -7.00 -11.65 -11.65
N VAL A 269 -6.91 -12.23 -10.45
CA VAL A 269 -5.63 -12.62 -9.83
C VAL A 269 -4.99 -13.76 -10.64
N LYS A 270 -3.83 -13.52 -11.26
CA LYS A 270 -3.14 -14.50 -12.12
C LYS A 270 -1.81 -15.00 -11.58
N ALA A 271 -1.01 -14.12 -10.99
CA ALA A 271 0.28 -14.48 -10.45
C ALA A 271 0.63 -13.64 -9.23
N TRP A 272 1.43 -14.23 -8.34
CA TRP A 272 1.96 -13.58 -7.15
C TRP A 272 3.41 -14.03 -6.99
N THR A 273 4.32 -13.09 -6.76
CA THR A 273 5.76 -13.36 -6.63
C THR A 273 6.39 -12.50 -5.55
N VAL A 274 7.43 -13.02 -4.92
CA VAL A 274 8.26 -12.31 -3.93
C VAL A 274 9.72 -12.61 -4.22
N ASP A 275 10.61 -11.63 -4.04
CA ASP A 275 12.05 -11.90 -3.96
C ASP A 275 12.46 -12.03 -2.49
N SER A 276 12.55 -13.26 -1.98
CA SER A 276 12.99 -13.53 -0.61
C SER A 276 14.50 -13.43 -0.39
N ALA A 277 15.30 -13.20 -1.45
CA ALA A 277 16.76 -13.18 -1.38
C ALA A 277 17.33 -11.75 -1.36
N THR A 278 16.57 -10.76 -1.85
CA THR A 278 17.02 -9.36 -1.86
C THR A 278 17.32 -8.86 -0.45
N GLN A 279 18.34 -8.00 -0.34
CA GLN A 279 18.75 -7.31 0.89
C GLN A 279 18.76 -5.79 0.71
N ALA A 280 18.06 -5.31 -0.32
CA ALA A 280 17.96 -3.90 -0.63
C ALA A 280 17.12 -3.10 0.39
N SER A 281 16.35 -3.81 1.21
CA SER A 281 15.62 -3.37 2.42
C SER A 281 15.58 -4.57 3.40
N ASP A 282 15.13 -4.35 4.64
CA ASP A 282 14.77 -5.40 5.62
C ASP A 282 13.43 -6.08 5.30
N HIS A 283 12.65 -5.51 4.38
CA HIS A 283 11.46 -6.12 3.81
C HIS A 283 11.69 -6.64 2.39
N GLN A 284 10.88 -7.62 2.00
CA GLN A 284 10.90 -8.23 0.67
C GLN A 284 9.80 -7.62 -0.23
N PRO A 285 10.12 -7.29 -1.49
CA PRO A 285 9.14 -6.79 -2.43
C PRO A 285 8.16 -7.89 -2.84
N VAL A 286 6.87 -7.56 -2.88
CA VAL A 286 5.79 -8.45 -3.29
C VAL A 286 5.13 -7.90 -4.54
N MET A 287 4.92 -8.75 -5.55
CA MET A 287 4.29 -8.37 -6.83
C MET A 287 3.08 -9.25 -7.13
N LEU A 288 2.01 -8.61 -7.63
CA LEU A 288 0.76 -9.21 -8.07
C LEU A 288 0.52 -8.89 -9.56
N THR A 289 0.12 -9.89 -10.33
CA THR A 289 -0.40 -9.72 -11.70
C THR A 289 -1.91 -9.90 -11.71
N LEU A 290 -2.60 -8.88 -12.24
CA LEU A 290 -4.03 -8.89 -12.56
C LEU A 290 -4.24 -8.85 -14.08
N GLY A 291 -5.23 -9.58 -14.61
CA GLY A 291 -5.68 -9.47 -16.00
C GLY A 291 -6.19 -10.76 -16.62
#